data_AF-A0A7Z9GAA2-F1
#
_entry.id   AF-A0A7Z9GAA2-F1
#
_cell.length_a   1.000
_cell.length_b   1.000
_cell.length_c   1.000
_cell.angle_alpha   90.00
_cell.angle_beta   90.00
_cell.angle_gamma   90.00
#
_symmetry.space_group_name_H-M   'P 1'
#
loop_
_entity.id
_entity.type
_entity.pdbx_description
1 polymer ?
#
loop_
_entity_poly.entity_id
_entity_poly.type
_entity_poly.pdbx_seq_one_letter_code
_entity_poly.pdbx_strand_id
1 'polypeptide(L)'
;MRGRVTSMKHLILLTISLFLCAATAHAEDRGAAVEGDVDNGQTSYLKRCSQCHGVDGKADGPAAEFMFPRPRVFANNNSYKVRTTNNESLPTDWDLFDIISKGLPGSSMPGFAGLPEQERWDLVAFVKSLSEDFEDEDEERIVEEALFIPSPEVTDALLARGKELFVNSKCASCHGENGLGNAKEWDKQKDTWGNPILAKNLHDKESFRGGHQPYDLYRLLTTGYKGTPMPVFPFEDDNDRWALAHYVLTISAPVKAQRDETIRAIMVNKIPTDGSSEGWNAAPVARFKTMSNVVEPPRLFWSSVEYVNVQAVYSKHEVALRIQWDDRSNSKGTDLDTEYKDLDTTIYAGTKHPDQFAVQFPARNQNPSVRPYFMMGDSKRAVNMWRWAAHTDKFVETNAKGFATQKNQPESSQSIMGKVTFDDGRYTMVVRRTLVTDDPKKDIQFKSGDFVPVMFHVWDGERGNLGQRRSFTTWSWLQLTPPIPNYVQYVPYGTFGVSFILLL
;
A
#
# COMPACT_ATOMS: atom_id res chain seq x y z
N MET A 1 -11.41 69.12 -32.05
CA MET A 1 -12.75 69.13 -32.68
C MET A 1 -13.70 68.38 -31.76
N ARG A 2 -14.81 69.03 -31.40
CA ARG A 2 -15.87 68.51 -30.52
C ARG A 2 -16.74 67.51 -31.27
N GLY A 3 -17.16 66.44 -30.60
CA GLY A 3 -18.24 65.55 -31.03
C GLY A 3 -18.86 64.85 -29.81
N ARG A 4 -19.88 65.47 -29.22
CA ARG A 4 -20.86 64.83 -28.33
C ARG A 4 -21.80 63.98 -29.19
N VAL A 5 -22.42 62.94 -28.61
CA VAL A 5 -23.89 62.70 -28.57
C VAL A 5 -24.19 61.31 -27.93
N THR A 6 -24.73 61.36 -26.71
CA THR A 6 -25.85 60.58 -26.10
C THR A 6 -26.02 59.08 -26.41
N SER A 7 -25.93 58.20 -25.42
CA SER A 7 -27.01 57.72 -24.50
C SER A 7 -27.75 56.49 -25.02
N MET A 8 -27.51 55.33 -24.40
CA MET A 8 -28.54 54.30 -24.23
C MET A 8 -28.34 53.61 -22.87
N LYS A 9 -29.31 53.84 -21.99
CA LYS A 9 -29.52 53.13 -20.72
C LYS A 9 -29.86 51.69 -21.03
N HIS A 10 -29.06 50.70 -20.64
CA HIS A 10 -29.53 49.32 -20.46
C HIS A 10 -28.98 48.80 -19.14
N LEU A 11 -29.94 48.56 -18.23
CA LEU A 11 -29.83 47.91 -16.95
C LEU A 11 -29.45 46.44 -17.19
N ILE A 12 -28.23 46.02 -16.84
CA ILE A 12 -27.86 44.61 -16.83
C ILE A 12 -27.88 44.15 -15.37
N LEU A 13 -28.90 43.35 -15.05
CA LEU A 13 -29.02 42.61 -13.81
C LEU A 13 -27.75 41.79 -13.56
N LEU A 14 -27.15 41.97 -12.38
CA LEU A 14 -26.13 41.08 -11.84
C LEU A 14 -26.84 39.78 -11.40
N THR A 15 -26.89 38.77 -12.27
CA THR A 15 -27.20 37.40 -11.84
C THR A 15 -25.94 36.81 -11.21
N ILE A 16 -25.84 36.90 -9.88
CA ILE A 16 -24.89 36.12 -9.09
C ILE A 16 -25.37 34.67 -9.19
N SER A 17 -24.82 33.92 -10.15
CA SER A 17 -25.02 32.48 -10.22
C SER A 17 -24.16 31.86 -9.12
N LEU A 18 -24.81 31.54 -8.00
CA LEU A 18 -24.25 30.76 -6.91
C LEU A 18 -23.95 29.35 -7.46
N PHE A 19 -22.71 29.12 -7.90
CA PHE A 19 -22.24 27.77 -8.21
C PHE A 19 -22.05 27.03 -6.88
N LEU A 20 -23.15 26.47 -6.36
CA LEU A 20 -23.11 25.43 -5.35
C LEU A 20 -22.56 24.19 -6.05
N CYS A 21 -21.27 23.92 -5.87
CA CYS A 21 -20.66 22.66 -6.27
C CYS A 21 -21.10 21.59 -5.26
N ALA A 22 -22.34 21.12 -5.40
CA ALA A 22 -22.77 19.89 -4.75
C ALA A 22 -22.10 18.74 -5.50
N ALA A 23 -21.06 18.15 -4.91
CA ALA A 23 -20.53 16.88 -5.35
C ALA A 23 -21.55 15.79 -5.00
N THR A 24 -22.59 15.64 -5.82
CA THR A 24 -23.44 14.47 -5.81
C THR A 24 -22.61 13.31 -6.35
N ALA A 25 -22.22 12.39 -5.46
CA ALA A 25 -21.88 11.05 -5.89
C ALA A 25 -23.17 10.46 -6.47
N HIS A 26 -23.33 10.56 -7.78
CA HIS A 26 -24.41 9.89 -8.47
C HIS A 26 -24.18 8.38 -8.31
N ALA A 27 -25.08 7.72 -7.59
CA ALA A 27 -25.48 6.39 -7.97
C ALA A 27 -26.07 6.53 -9.38
N GLU A 28 -25.23 6.35 -10.41
CA GLU A 28 -25.75 6.20 -11.77
C GLU A 28 -26.75 5.03 -11.73
N ASP A 29 -27.95 5.28 -12.23
CA ASP A 29 -28.88 4.21 -12.60
C ASP A 29 -28.16 3.39 -13.69
N ARG A 30 -27.49 2.31 -13.26
CA ARG A 30 -26.61 1.51 -14.12
C ARG A 30 -27.39 0.63 -15.09
N GLY A 31 -28.72 0.71 -15.09
CA GLY A 31 -29.59 -0.19 -15.85
C GLY A 31 -29.55 -1.62 -15.31
N ALA A 32 -30.38 -2.48 -15.91
CA ALA A 32 -30.39 -3.90 -15.61
C ALA A 32 -29.03 -4.54 -16.01
N ALA A 33 -28.63 -5.59 -15.28
CA ALA A 33 -27.49 -6.40 -15.66
C ALA A 33 -27.72 -7.01 -17.06
N VAL A 34 -26.64 -7.13 -17.83
CA VAL A 34 -26.69 -7.80 -19.14
C VAL A 34 -26.65 -9.30 -18.91
N GLU A 35 -27.51 -10.03 -19.60
CA GLU A 35 -27.53 -11.49 -19.55
C GLU A 35 -26.20 -12.06 -20.11
N GLY A 36 -25.55 -12.92 -19.32
CA GLY A 36 -24.31 -13.59 -19.68
C GLY A 36 -24.55 -14.99 -20.22
N ASP A 37 -23.68 -15.44 -21.12
CA ASP A 37 -23.66 -16.81 -21.66
C ASP A 37 -22.76 -17.71 -20.79
N VAL A 38 -23.33 -18.75 -20.19
CA VAL A 38 -22.64 -19.64 -19.25
C VAL A 38 -21.52 -20.44 -19.93
N ASP A 39 -21.67 -20.86 -21.18
CA ASP A 39 -20.67 -21.67 -21.90
C ASP A 39 -19.46 -20.82 -22.30
N ASN A 40 -19.70 -19.58 -22.74
CA ASN A 40 -18.64 -18.59 -22.97
C ASN A 40 -17.94 -18.25 -21.66
N GLY A 41 -18.71 -18.09 -20.59
CA GLY A 41 -18.23 -17.84 -19.24
C GLY A 41 -17.30 -18.93 -18.74
N GLN A 42 -17.70 -20.20 -18.90
CA GLN A 42 -16.89 -21.36 -18.56
C GLN A 42 -15.57 -21.36 -19.33
N THR A 43 -15.61 -21.07 -20.63
CA THR A 43 -14.42 -21.00 -21.49
C THR A 43 -13.44 -19.94 -20.98
N SER A 44 -13.93 -18.74 -20.64
CA SER A 44 -13.07 -17.67 -20.11
C SER A 44 -12.55 -18.02 -18.70
N TYR A 45 -13.41 -18.58 -17.84
CA TYR A 45 -13.06 -18.99 -16.48
C TYR A 45 -11.93 -20.04 -16.46
N LEU A 46 -12.03 -21.08 -17.29
CA LEU A 46 -11.02 -22.14 -17.37
C LEU A 46 -9.66 -21.61 -17.81
N LYS A 47 -9.64 -20.57 -18.65
CA LYS A 47 -8.42 -19.95 -19.14
C LYS A 47 -7.74 -19.03 -18.12
N ARG A 48 -8.49 -18.43 -17.19
CA ARG A 48 -8.02 -17.28 -16.40
C ARG A 48 -8.23 -17.40 -14.89
N CYS A 49 -9.31 -18.04 -14.46
CA CYS A 49 -9.76 -18.04 -13.07
C CYS A 49 -9.46 -19.37 -12.37
N SER A 50 -9.56 -20.49 -13.11
CA SER A 50 -9.42 -21.87 -12.59
C SER A 50 -8.07 -22.14 -11.92
N GLN A 51 -7.00 -21.45 -12.32
CA GLN A 51 -5.66 -21.60 -11.75
C GLN A 51 -5.62 -21.23 -10.26
N CYS A 52 -6.51 -20.34 -9.83
CA CYS A 52 -6.64 -19.89 -8.44
C CYS A 52 -7.89 -20.49 -7.80
N HIS A 53 -9.05 -20.36 -8.46
CA HIS A 53 -10.34 -20.71 -7.90
C HIS A 53 -10.72 -22.19 -8.06
N GLY A 54 -9.90 -22.98 -8.77
CA GLY A 54 -10.22 -24.38 -9.09
C GLY A 54 -11.17 -24.50 -10.27
N VAL A 55 -11.18 -25.66 -10.94
CA VAL A 55 -12.07 -25.93 -12.07
C VAL A 55 -13.54 -25.89 -11.63
N ASP A 56 -13.83 -26.44 -10.45
CA ASP A 56 -15.18 -26.49 -9.88
C ASP A 56 -15.47 -25.32 -8.91
N GLY A 57 -14.64 -24.27 -8.87
CA GLY A 57 -14.83 -23.15 -7.95
C GLY A 57 -14.58 -23.48 -6.47
N LYS A 58 -13.79 -24.50 -6.14
CA LYS A 58 -13.52 -24.95 -4.75
C LYS A 58 -12.32 -24.24 -4.09
N ALA A 59 -11.75 -23.23 -4.74
CA ALA A 59 -10.52 -22.54 -4.31
C ALA A 59 -9.30 -23.46 -4.15
N ASP A 60 -9.24 -24.52 -4.95
CA ASP A 60 -8.24 -25.59 -4.95
C ASP A 60 -7.40 -25.62 -6.25
N GLY A 61 -7.37 -24.50 -6.97
CA GLY A 61 -6.49 -24.35 -8.13
C GLY A 61 -5.01 -24.52 -7.75
N PRO A 62 -4.13 -24.92 -8.69
CA PRO A 62 -2.72 -25.19 -8.40
C PRO A 62 -1.95 -23.99 -7.82
N ALA A 63 -2.44 -22.76 -8.00
CA ALA A 63 -1.83 -21.58 -7.40
C ALA A 63 -2.38 -21.24 -6.01
N ALA A 64 -3.51 -21.84 -5.59
CA ALA A 64 -4.23 -21.46 -4.38
C ALA A 64 -3.44 -21.64 -3.08
N GLU A 65 -2.55 -22.64 -3.02
CA GLU A 65 -1.70 -22.89 -1.85
C GLU A 65 -0.66 -21.77 -1.61
N PHE A 66 -0.30 -21.02 -2.65
CA PHE A 66 0.68 -19.93 -2.60
C PHE A 66 0.04 -18.55 -2.42
N MET A 67 -1.28 -18.48 -2.20
CA MET A 67 -2.01 -17.22 -2.10
C MET A 67 -2.45 -16.92 -0.68
N PHE A 68 -2.18 -15.69 -0.25
CA PHE A 68 -2.71 -15.14 0.99
C PHE A 68 -3.31 -13.76 0.72
N PRO A 69 -4.62 -13.54 0.93
CA PRO A 69 -5.62 -14.53 1.37
C PRO A 69 -5.87 -15.64 0.34
N ARG A 70 -6.45 -16.76 0.78
CA ARG A 70 -6.93 -17.84 -0.10
C ARG A 70 -7.94 -17.31 -1.13
N PRO A 71 -7.99 -17.89 -2.35
CA PRO A 71 -9.03 -17.61 -3.33
C PRO A 71 -10.44 -17.88 -2.76
N ARG A 72 -11.44 -17.21 -3.31
CA ARG A 72 -12.84 -17.43 -2.94
C ARG A 72 -13.29 -18.82 -3.42
N VAL A 73 -13.89 -19.59 -2.51
CA VAL A 73 -14.74 -20.74 -2.83
C VAL A 73 -16.05 -20.20 -3.42
N PHE A 74 -16.42 -20.60 -4.62
CA PHE A 74 -17.71 -20.31 -5.26
C PHE A 74 -18.69 -21.47 -5.09
N ALA A 75 -18.20 -22.71 -5.08
CA ALA A 75 -19.04 -23.90 -4.98
C ALA A 75 -19.86 -23.93 -3.68
N ASN A 76 -21.17 -24.18 -3.82
CA ASN A 76 -22.12 -24.47 -2.74
C ASN A 76 -21.96 -23.54 -1.52
N ASN A 77 -21.84 -22.24 -1.77
CA ASN A 77 -21.76 -21.27 -0.69
C ASN A 77 -22.27 -19.88 -1.08
N ASN A 78 -22.88 -19.25 -0.09
CA ASN A 78 -23.41 -17.89 -0.18
C ASN A 78 -22.47 -16.85 0.44
N SER A 79 -21.18 -17.15 0.63
CA SER A 79 -20.26 -16.35 1.44
C SER A 79 -19.45 -15.35 0.61
N TYR A 80 -20.12 -14.29 0.18
CA TYR A 80 -19.49 -13.18 -0.55
C TYR A 80 -19.16 -12.03 0.41
N LYS A 81 -17.93 -11.50 0.31
CA LYS A 81 -17.45 -10.44 1.21
C LYS A 81 -17.96 -9.08 0.75
N VAL A 82 -17.68 -8.72 -0.49
CA VAL A 82 -17.96 -7.40 -1.06
C VAL A 82 -19.30 -7.48 -1.77
N ARG A 83 -20.33 -6.79 -1.26
CA ARG A 83 -21.69 -6.80 -1.84
C ARG A 83 -22.54 -5.58 -1.49
N THR A 84 -23.69 -5.43 -2.13
CA THR A 84 -24.71 -4.39 -1.88
C THR A 84 -26.03 -4.96 -1.31
N THR A 85 -26.00 -6.16 -0.74
CA THR A 85 -27.19 -6.85 -0.20
C THR A 85 -27.09 -7.12 1.31
N ASN A 86 -28.20 -7.51 1.95
CA ASN A 86 -28.23 -7.85 3.38
C ASN A 86 -27.28 -9.02 3.71
N ASN A 87 -26.73 -9.15 4.93
CA ASN A 87 -25.74 -10.20 5.27
C ASN A 87 -26.14 -11.66 5.05
N GLU A 88 -27.43 -11.93 4.88
CA GLU A 88 -27.90 -13.28 4.58
C GLU A 88 -28.02 -13.52 3.06
N SER A 89 -28.22 -12.48 2.26
CA SER A 89 -28.39 -12.51 0.80
C SER A 89 -27.08 -12.63 0.01
N LEU A 90 -27.24 -13.13 -1.21
CA LEU A 90 -26.20 -13.23 -2.24
C LEU A 90 -25.82 -11.86 -2.81
N PRO A 91 -24.63 -11.72 -3.42
CA PRO A 91 -24.25 -10.51 -4.11
C PRO A 91 -25.10 -10.34 -5.38
N THR A 92 -25.37 -9.09 -5.75
CA THR A 92 -26.01 -8.81 -7.05
C THR A 92 -25.09 -9.16 -8.21
N ASP A 93 -25.64 -9.29 -9.42
CA ASP A 93 -24.85 -9.46 -10.65
C ASP A 93 -23.85 -8.31 -10.85
N TRP A 94 -24.26 -7.08 -10.49
CA TRP A 94 -23.39 -5.91 -10.54
C TRP A 94 -22.25 -5.97 -9.51
N ASP A 95 -22.48 -6.52 -8.32
CA ASP A 95 -21.40 -6.75 -7.34
C ASP A 95 -20.34 -7.69 -7.91
N LEU A 96 -20.77 -8.81 -8.49
CA LEU A 96 -19.88 -9.79 -9.11
C LEU A 96 -19.13 -9.19 -10.31
N PHE A 97 -19.85 -8.47 -11.18
CA PHE A 97 -19.27 -7.78 -12.32
C PHE A 97 -18.21 -6.76 -11.90
N ASP A 98 -18.49 -5.95 -10.87
CA ASP A 98 -17.55 -4.95 -10.37
C ASP A 98 -16.30 -5.60 -9.78
N ILE A 99 -16.45 -6.69 -9.03
CA ILE A 99 -15.32 -7.45 -8.47
C ILE A 99 -14.45 -8.05 -9.58
N ILE A 100 -15.05 -8.66 -10.60
CA ILE A 100 -14.32 -9.22 -11.75
C ILE A 100 -13.59 -8.10 -12.50
N SER A 101 -14.27 -6.98 -12.72
CA SER A 101 -13.76 -5.85 -13.50
C SER A 101 -12.59 -5.16 -12.79
N LYS A 102 -12.77 -4.82 -11.51
CA LYS A 102 -11.83 -4.01 -10.73
C LYS A 102 -10.77 -4.86 -10.03
N GLY A 103 -11.04 -6.16 -9.87
CA GLY A 103 -10.25 -7.06 -9.04
C GLY A 103 -10.50 -6.80 -7.56
N LEU A 104 -9.66 -7.39 -6.71
CA LEU A 104 -9.77 -7.27 -5.27
C LEU A 104 -8.45 -6.75 -4.67
N PRO A 105 -8.32 -5.43 -4.42
CA PRO A 105 -7.11 -4.85 -3.86
C PRO A 105 -6.68 -5.52 -2.56
N GLY A 106 -5.36 -5.60 -2.32
CA GLY A 106 -4.82 -6.32 -1.17
C GLY A 106 -4.97 -7.85 -1.23
N SER A 107 -5.18 -8.40 -2.42
CA SER A 107 -5.15 -9.84 -2.70
C SER A 107 -4.48 -10.11 -4.05
N SER A 108 -4.36 -11.39 -4.42
CA SER A 108 -3.84 -11.83 -5.73
C SER A 108 -4.87 -11.75 -6.87
N MET A 109 -6.13 -11.33 -6.61
CA MET A 109 -7.18 -11.24 -7.64
C MET A 109 -7.01 -9.95 -8.49
N PRO A 110 -6.54 -10.05 -9.75
CA PRO A 110 -6.36 -8.89 -10.60
C PRO A 110 -7.72 -8.38 -11.13
N GLY A 111 -7.73 -7.17 -11.67
CA GLY A 111 -8.88 -6.65 -12.41
C GLY A 111 -8.87 -7.12 -13.87
N PHE A 112 -10.06 -7.44 -14.38
CA PHE A 112 -10.28 -7.89 -15.75
C PHE A 112 -10.99 -6.87 -16.63
N ALA A 113 -10.98 -5.58 -16.28
CA ALA A 113 -11.58 -4.51 -17.08
C ALA A 113 -11.04 -4.42 -18.53
N GLY A 114 -9.89 -5.05 -18.83
CA GLY A 114 -9.36 -5.18 -20.19
C GLY A 114 -10.05 -6.23 -21.07
N LEU A 115 -10.93 -7.07 -20.50
CA LEU A 115 -11.80 -7.97 -21.26
C LEU A 115 -13.01 -7.20 -21.80
N PRO A 116 -13.58 -7.63 -22.95
CA PRO A 116 -14.88 -7.16 -23.40
C PRO A 116 -15.91 -7.23 -22.28
N GLU A 117 -16.82 -6.26 -22.24
CA GLU A 117 -17.88 -6.21 -21.23
C GLU A 117 -18.74 -7.48 -21.23
N GLN A 118 -19.17 -7.95 -22.40
CA GLN A 118 -19.93 -9.19 -22.50
C GLN A 118 -19.17 -10.39 -21.93
N GLU A 119 -17.86 -10.53 -22.19
CA GLU A 119 -17.06 -11.63 -21.62
C GLU A 119 -17.01 -11.57 -20.07
N ARG A 120 -17.11 -10.37 -19.49
CA ARG A 120 -17.22 -10.21 -18.02
C ARG A 120 -18.61 -10.60 -17.50
N TRP A 121 -19.67 -10.31 -18.23
CA TRP A 121 -21.02 -10.79 -17.91
C TRP A 121 -21.16 -12.30 -18.04
N ASP A 122 -20.57 -12.88 -19.08
CA ASP A 122 -20.47 -14.34 -19.26
C ASP A 122 -19.76 -15.00 -18.07
N LEU A 123 -18.66 -14.39 -17.58
CA LEU A 123 -17.98 -14.83 -16.35
C LEU A 123 -18.88 -14.74 -15.10
N VAL A 124 -19.72 -13.70 -14.97
CA VAL A 124 -20.70 -13.59 -13.88
C VAL A 124 -21.69 -14.75 -13.94
N ALA A 125 -22.28 -15.01 -15.11
CA ALA A 125 -23.22 -16.10 -15.32
C ALA A 125 -22.60 -17.47 -14.95
N PHE A 126 -21.37 -17.75 -15.38
CA PHE A 126 -20.69 -18.99 -15.03
C PHE A 126 -20.31 -19.08 -13.53
N VAL A 127 -19.88 -17.99 -12.90
CA VAL A 127 -19.58 -18.01 -11.45
C VAL A 127 -20.85 -18.32 -10.64
N LYS A 128 -22.00 -17.77 -11.03
CA LYS A 128 -23.29 -18.07 -10.39
C LYS A 128 -23.66 -19.54 -10.57
N SER A 129 -23.44 -20.12 -11.76
CA SER A 129 -23.75 -21.54 -12.02
C SER A 129 -22.90 -22.53 -11.23
N LEU A 130 -21.86 -22.08 -10.51
CA LEU A 130 -21.06 -22.94 -9.63
C LEU A 130 -21.72 -23.20 -8.27
N SER A 131 -22.83 -22.53 -7.94
CA SER A 131 -23.54 -22.70 -6.67
C SER A 131 -25.04 -22.72 -6.87
N GLU A 132 -25.69 -23.78 -6.38
CA GLU A 132 -27.15 -23.92 -6.39
C GLU A 132 -27.85 -22.78 -5.61
N ASP A 133 -27.16 -22.15 -4.64
CA ASP A 133 -27.70 -21.00 -3.89
C ASP A 133 -28.20 -19.85 -4.80
N PHE A 134 -27.66 -19.68 -6.02
CA PHE A 134 -28.11 -18.63 -6.96
C PHE A 134 -29.36 -19.01 -7.77
N GLU A 135 -29.88 -20.23 -7.62
CA GLU A 135 -31.14 -20.66 -8.24
C GLU A 135 -32.37 -20.16 -7.47
N ASP A 136 -32.19 -19.80 -6.18
CA ASP A 136 -33.23 -19.23 -5.33
C ASP A 136 -33.25 -17.69 -5.46
N GLU A 137 -34.37 -17.11 -5.94
CA GLU A 137 -34.47 -15.69 -6.32
C GLU A 137 -34.76 -14.69 -5.17
N ASP A 138 -34.81 -15.14 -3.92
CA ASP A 138 -35.15 -14.27 -2.77
C ASP A 138 -33.96 -13.39 -2.33
N GLU A 139 -33.55 -12.43 -3.17
CA GLU A 139 -32.50 -11.46 -2.87
C GLU A 139 -33.06 -10.13 -2.33
N GLU A 140 -32.89 -9.88 -1.02
CA GLU A 140 -33.26 -8.60 -0.42
C GLU A 140 -32.11 -7.57 -0.55
N ARG A 141 -32.33 -6.56 -1.41
CA ARG A 141 -31.36 -5.47 -1.63
C ARG A 141 -31.49 -4.44 -0.50
N ILE A 142 -30.48 -4.34 0.36
CA ILE A 142 -30.44 -3.32 1.43
C ILE A 142 -29.75 -2.03 0.98
N VAL A 143 -28.78 -2.12 0.07
CA VAL A 143 -27.91 -0.96 -0.20
C VAL A 143 -28.50 -0.01 -1.24
N GLU A 144 -29.52 -0.41 -2.00
CA GLU A 144 -30.31 0.56 -2.78
C GLU A 144 -30.98 1.59 -1.89
N GLU A 145 -31.53 1.21 -0.74
CA GLU A 145 -32.05 2.16 0.25
C GLU A 145 -30.92 3.02 0.86
N ALA A 146 -29.74 2.43 1.07
CA ALA A 146 -28.59 3.12 1.67
C ALA A 146 -27.81 4.04 0.69
N LEU A 147 -27.92 3.82 -0.62
CA LEU A 147 -27.35 4.67 -1.69
C LEU A 147 -27.98 6.08 -1.70
N PHE A 148 -29.16 6.25 -1.09
CA PHE A 148 -29.85 7.54 -0.99
C PHE A 148 -29.49 8.33 0.26
N ILE A 149 -28.63 7.81 1.14
CA ILE A 149 -28.21 8.50 2.37
C ILE A 149 -26.93 9.28 2.07
N PRO A 150 -27.00 10.61 1.88
CA PRO A 150 -25.83 11.39 1.52
C PRO A 150 -24.83 11.44 2.69
N SER A 151 -23.54 11.38 2.37
CA SER A 151 -22.49 11.65 3.35
C SER A 151 -22.66 13.07 3.91
N PRO A 152 -22.65 13.27 5.25
CA PRO A 152 -22.59 14.59 5.83
C PRO A 152 -21.25 15.27 5.52
N GLU A 153 -21.17 16.57 5.78
CA GLU A 153 -19.92 17.33 5.71
C GLU A 153 -18.91 16.78 6.72
N VAL A 154 -17.66 16.58 6.27
CA VAL A 154 -16.59 16.09 7.13
C VAL A 154 -16.11 17.23 8.04
N THR A 155 -16.51 17.18 9.30
CA THR A 155 -16.11 18.13 10.34
C THR A 155 -15.26 17.46 11.43
N ASP A 156 -14.51 18.23 12.20
CA ASP A 156 -13.75 17.71 13.35
C ASP A 156 -14.64 16.98 14.36
N ALA A 157 -15.88 17.46 14.55
CA ALA A 157 -16.86 16.81 15.42
C ALA A 157 -17.29 15.43 14.88
N LEU A 158 -17.54 15.32 13.57
CA LEU A 158 -17.85 14.04 12.91
C LEU A 158 -16.69 13.05 13.05
N LEU A 159 -15.45 13.51 12.84
CA LEU A 159 -14.25 12.67 12.98
C LEU A 159 -14.01 12.25 14.43
N ALA A 160 -14.24 13.15 15.39
CA ALA A 160 -14.17 12.82 16.81
C ALA A 160 -15.20 11.76 17.21
N ARG A 161 -16.43 11.85 16.69
CA ARG A 161 -17.45 10.82 16.86
C ARG A 161 -17.02 9.48 16.24
N GLY A 162 -16.48 9.49 15.03
CA GLY A 162 -15.97 8.29 14.38
C GLY A 162 -14.84 7.61 15.16
N LYS A 163 -13.94 8.40 15.75
CA LYS A 163 -12.89 7.91 16.65
C LYS A 163 -13.46 7.24 17.90
N GLU A 164 -14.46 7.85 18.52
CA GLU A 164 -15.16 7.29 19.68
C GLU A 164 -15.81 5.94 19.32
N LEU A 165 -16.51 5.89 18.19
CA LEU A 165 -17.15 4.68 17.68
C LEU A 165 -16.13 3.58 17.37
N PHE A 166 -14.95 3.90 16.83
CA PHE A 166 -13.91 2.91 16.58
C PHE A 166 -13.51 2.15 17.85
N VAL A 167 -13.45 2.84 18.99
CA VAL A 167 -13.17 2.24 20.30
C VAL A 167 -14.39 1.50 20.83
N ASN A 168 -15.56 2.16 20.86
CA ASN A 168 -16.78 1.63 21.48
C ASN A 168 -17.36 0.42 20.73
N SER A 169 -17.25 0.40 19.40
CA SER A 169 -17.62 -0.72 18.53
C SER A 169 -16.55 -1.82 18.49
N LYS A 170 -15.52 -1.75 19.34
CA LYS A 170 -14.45 -2.74 19.51
C LYS A 170 -13.66 -3.01 18.23
N CYS A 171 -13.53 -2.05 17.31
CA CYS A 171 -12.75 -2.21 16.08
C CYS A 171 -11.28 -2.54 16.39
N ALA A 172 -10.73 -1.90 17.44
CA ALA A 172 -9.37 -2.12 17.93
C ALA A 172 -9.10 -3.57 18.38
N SER A 173 -10.12 -4.34 18.76
CA SER A 173 -9.96 -5.75 19.16
C SER A 173 -9.42 -6.66 18.05
N CYS A 174 -9.59 -6.24 16.79
CA CYS A 174 -9.04 -6.92 15.61
C CYS A 174 -8.03 -6.03 14.87
N HIS A 175 -8.33 -4.74 14.70
CA HIS A 175 -7.51 -3.81 13.94
C HIS A 175 -6.36 -3.18 14.74
N GLY A 176 -6.29 -3.38 16.05
CA GLY A 176 -5.33 -2.70 16.94
C GLY A 176 -5.74 -1.25 17.22
N GLU A 177 -5.18 -0.66 18.27
CA GLU A 177 -5.50 0.70 18.71
C GLU A 177 -5.20 1.75 17.62
N ASN A 178 -4.10 1.53 16.89
CA ASN A 178 -3.67 2.39 15.80
C ASN A 178 -4.12 1.91 14.42
N GLY A 179 -4.94 0.86 14.33
CA GLY A 179 -5.45 0.35 13.04
C GLY A 179 -4.42 -0.43 12.20
N LEU A 180 -3.32 -0.93 12.78
CA LEU A 180 -2.27 -1.66 12.05
C LEU A 180 -2.57 -3.15 11.81
N GLY A 181 -3.68 -3.65 12.34
CA GLY A 181 -4.08 -5.05 12.27
C GLY A 181 -3.24 -5.95 13.17
N ASN A 182 -2.75 -5.41 14.29
CA ASN A 182 -1.81 -6.01 15.23
C ASN A 182 -2.42 -6.23 16.62
N ALA A 183 -3.75 -6.36 16.72
CA ALA A 183 -4.44 -6.63 17.98
C ALA A 183 -3.92 -7.92 18.66
N LYS A 184 -4.23 -8.10 19.94
CA LYS A 184 -3.88 -9.33 20.64
C LYS A 184 -4.45 -10.55 19.90
N GLU A 185 -3.65 -11.59 19.70
CA GLU A 185 -4.02 -12.79 18.94
C GLU A 185 -4.41 -12.51 17.47
N TRP A 186 -3.82 -11.47 16.85
CA TRP A 186 -4.09 -11.10 15.45
C TRP A 186 -3.89 -12.26 14.46
N ASP A 187 -3.03 -13.21 14.80
CA ASP A 187 -2.64 -14.39 14.03
C ASP A 187 -3.61 -15.57 14.16
N LYS A 188 -4.52 -15.53 15.14
CA LYS A 188 -5.49 -16.61 15.42
C LYS A 188 -6.82 -16.47 14.69
N GLN A 189 -7.04 -15.34 14.02
CA GLN A 189 -8.26 -15.05 13.29
C GLN A 189 -8.41 -15.99 12.09
N LYS A 190 -9.61 -16.55 11.92
CA LYS A 190 -9.92 -17.50 10.84
C LYS A 190 -11.20 -17.10 10.11
N ASP A 191 -11.26 -17.42 8.83
CA ASP A 191 -12.50 -17.40 8.08
C ASP A 191 -13.36 -18.63 8.39
N THR A 192 -14.57 -18.68 7.84
CA THR A 192 -15.50 -19.81 8.06
C THR A 192 -15.01 -21.15 7.52
N TRP A 193 -14.00 -21.14 6.64
CA TRP A 193 -13.36 -22.35 6.11
C TRP A 193 -12.13 -22.76 6.94
N GLY A 194 -11.87 -22.07 8.06
CA GLY A 194 -10.75 -22.32 8.94
C GLY A 194 -9.41 -21.79 8.42
N ASN A 195 -9.39 -21.09 7.28
CA ASN A 195 -8.17 -20.47 6.78
C ASN A 195 -7.83 -19.26 7.63
N PRO A 196 -6.53 -19.02 7.92
CA PRO A 196 -6.12 -17.81 8.60
C PRO A 196 -6.51 -16.55 7.83
N ILE A 197 -7.01 -15.52 8.52
CA ILE A 197 -7.37 -14.23 7.94
C ILE A 197 -6.90 -13.10 8.82
N LEU A 198 -6.17 -12.15 8.25
CA LEU A 198 -5.67 -10.99 9.01
C LEU A 198 -6.61 -9.82 8.91
N ALA A 199 -6.79 -9.12 10.04
CA ALA A 199 -7.31 -7.77 10.03
C ALA A 199 -6.41 -6.88 9.16
N LYS A 200 -7.06 -6.04 8.37
CA LYS A 200 -6.35 -5.20 7.41
C LYS A 200 -5.62 -4.06 8.12
N ASN A 201 -4.41 -3.75 7.66
CA ASN A 201 -3.71 -2.53 8.06
C ASN A 201 -4.45 -1.32 7.46
N LEU A 202 -5.10 -0.54 8.32
CA LEU A 202 -5.91 0.63 7.97
C LEU A 202 -5.07 1.86 7.60
N HIS A 203 -3.74 1.80 7.72
CA HIS A 203 -2.82 2.80 7.16
C HIS A 203 -2.62 2.65 5.64
N ASP A 204 -3.10 1.54 5.06
CA ASP A 204 -3.06 1.29 3.62
C ASP A 204 -4.45 1.13 2.99
N LYS A 205 -5.17 2.23 2.84
CA LYS A 205 -6.48 2.19 2.19
C LYS A 205 -6.47 1.69 0.74
N GLU A 206 -5.36 1.79 0.01
CA GLU A 206 -5.29 1.28 -1.37
C GLU A 206 -5.48 -0.23 -1.48
N SER A 207 -5.27 -0.97 -0.38
CA SER A 207 -5.44 -2.42 -0.33
C SER A 207 -6.73 -2.85 0.38
N PHE A 208 -7.67 -1.93 0.57
CA PHE A 208 -9.02 -2.27 1.02
C PHE A 208 -9.78 -3.01 -0.09
N ARG A 209 -10.17 -4.25 0.21
CA ARG A 209 -10.78 -5.18 -0.75
C ARG A 209 -12.07 -4.67 -1.39
N GLY A 210 -12.90 -3.98 -0.60
CA GLY A 210 -14.17 -3.42 -1.04
C GLY A 210 -14.09 -2.02 -1.64
N GLY A 211 -12.88 -1.46 -1.81
CA GLY A 211 -12.67 -0.07 -2.18
C GLY A 211 -12.33 0.84 -0.98
N HIS A 212 -12.00 2.09 -1.27
CA HIS A 212 -11.51 3.07 -0.30
C HIS A 212 -12.10 4.47 -0.47
N GLN A 213 -13.22 4.58 -1.18
CA GLN A 213 -14.06 5.77 -1.14
C GLN A 213 -14.89 5.77 0.16
N PRO A 214 -15.35 6.93 0.66
CA PRO A 214 -16.18 7.00 1.85
C PRO A 214 -17.37 6.02 1.81
N TYR A 215 -18.02 5.94 0.65
CA TYR A 215 -19.15 5.05 0.43
C TYR A 215 -18.78 3.56 0.51
N ASP A 216 -17.58 3.16 0.06
CA ASP A 216 -17.13 1.77 0.15
C ASP A 216 -17.05 1.29 1.61
N LEU A 217 -16.62 2.18 2.51
CA LEU A 217 -16.49 1.91 3.93
C LEU A 217 -17.85 1.98 4.62
N TYR A 218 -18.69 2.94 4.26
CA TYR A 218 -20.07 2.99 4.73
C TYR A 218 -20.81 1.68 4.38
N ARG A 219 -20.69 1.22 3.12
CA ARG A 219 -21.23 -0.06 2.66
C ARG A 219 -20.63 -1.23 3.43
N LEU A 220 -19.31 -1.29 3.62
CA LEU A 220 -18.67 -2.33 4.43
C LEU A 220 -19.25 -2.42 5.85
N LEU A 221 -19.42 -1.27 6.52
CA LEU A 221 -20.00 -1.22 7.87
C LEU A 221 -21.45 -1.68 7.89
N THR A 222 -22.18 -1.45 6.78
CA THR A 222 -23.57 -1.86 6.58
C THR A 222 -23.71 -3.36 6.31
N THR A 223 -22.87 -3.92 5.45
CA THR A 223 -23.03 -5.27 4.91
C THR A 223 -22.15 -6.30 5.59
N GLY A 224 -21.11 -5.88 6.32
CA GLY A 224 -20.07 -6.74 6.86
C GLY A 224 -19.28 -7.48 5.77
N TYR A 225 -18.37 -8.36 6.20
CA TYR A 225 -17.69 -9.32 5.33
C TYR A 225 -18.09 -10.75 5.74
N LYS A 226 -19.14 -11.27 5.10
CA LYS A 226 -19.62 -12.64 5.32
C LYS A 226 -18.50 -13.66 5.16
N GLY A 227 -18.50 -14.65 6.05
CA GLY A 227 -17.44 -15.66 6.14
C GLY A 227 -16.17 -15.19 6.86
N THR A 228 -16.18 -14.01 7.48
CA THR A 228 -15.03 -13.49 8.24
C THR A 228 -15.44 -12.99 9.62
N PRO A 229 -14.47 -12.75 10.54
CA PRO A 229 -14.75 -12.11 11.82
C PRO A 229 -15.20 -10.64 11.75
N MET A 230 -15.24 -10.00 10.57
CA MET A 230 -15.67 -8.60 10.40
C MET A 230 -17.20 -8.54 10.21
N PRO A 231 -17.97 -8.16 11.26
CA PRO A 231 -19.41 -8.30 11.28
C PRO A 231 -20.10 -7.13 10.57
N VAL A 232 -21.44 -7.19 10.52
CA VAL A 232 -22.30 -6.03 10.30
C VAL A 232 -22.26 -5.14 11.55
N PHE A 233 -22.23 -3.82 11.36
CA PHE A 233 -22.33 -2.84 12.45
C PHE A 233 -23.70 -2.16 12.44
N PRO A 234 -24.65 -2.59 13.30
CA PRO A 234 -26.01 -2.07 13.31
C PRO A 234 -26.05 -0.70 14.00
N PHE A 235 -25.57 0.34 13.32
CA PHE A 235 -25.78 1.72 13.74
C PHE A 235 -27.21 2.14 13.42
N GLU A 236 -27.94 2.61 14.43
CA GLU A 236 -29.29 3.17 14.28
C GLU A 236 -29.27 4.52 13.55
N ASP A 237 -28.22 5.32 13.77
CA ASP A 237 -27.99 6.60 13.09
C ASP A 237 -26.94 6.44 11.98
N ASP A 238 -27.31 6.79 10.75
CA ASP A 238 -26.38 6.79 9.62
C ASP A 238 -25.25 7.80 9.76
N ASN A 239 -25.43 8.87 10.52
CA ASN A 239 -24.33 9.78 10.83
C ASN A 239 -23.22 9.09 11.62
N ASP A 240 -23.54 8.14 12.50
CA ASP A 240 -22.54 7.36 13.22
C ASP A 240 -21.77 6.43 12.26
N ARG A 241 -22.47 5.81 11.30
CA ARG A 241 -21.84 4.98 10.28
C ARG A 241 -20.91 5.80 9.37
N TRP A 242 -21.37 6.97 8.93
CA TRP A 242 -20.56 7.91 8.16
C TRP A 242 -19.37 8.44 8.96
N ALA A 243 -19.57 8.77 10.24
CA ALA A 243 -18.51 9.21 11.13
C ALA A 243 -17.39 8.17 11.23
N LEU A 244 -17.75 6.90 11.47
CA LEU A 244 -16.77 5.81 11.53
C LEU A 244 -16.07 5.58 10.17
N ALA A 245 -16.82 5.59 9.06
CA ALA A 245 -16.25 5.45 7.72
C ALA A 245 -15.21 6.55 7.41
N HIS A 246 -15.54 7.82 7.69
CA HIS A 246 -14.63 8.93 7.50
C HIS A 246 -13.43 8.86 8.44
N TYR A 247 -13.63 8.51 9.72
CA TYR A 247 -12.54 8.34 10.66
C TYR A 247 -11.54 7.27 10.18
N VAL A 248 -12.00 6.11 9.71
CA VAL A 248 -11.10 5.07 9.18
C VAL A 248 -10.26 5.59 8.01
N LEU A 249 -10.81 6.44 7.14
CA LEU A 249 -10.05 7.08 6.05
C LEU A 249 -8.97 8.03 6.54
N THR A 250 -9.13 8.62 7.74
CA THR A 250 -8.11 9.48 8.37
C THR A 250 -6.95 8.70 8.97
N ILE A 251 -7.12 7.40 9.29
CA ILE A 251 -6.03 6.54 9.78
C ILE A 251 -4.98 6.36 8.68
N SER A 252 -5.42 6.25 7.43
CA SER A 252 -4.53 6.23 6.26
C SER A 252 -3.94 7.61 5.97
N ALA A 253 -2.63 7.64 5.67
CA ALA A 253 -1.98 8.85 5.16
C ALA A 253 -2.68 9.36 3.87
N PRO A 254 -2.76 10.68 3.64
CA PRO A 254 -3.42 11.24 2.47
C PRO A 254 -2.75 10.80 1.15
N VAL A 255 -3.58 10.37 0.19
CA VAL A 255 -3.19 9.77 -1.11
C VAL A 255 -2.22 10.64 -1.92
N LYS A 256 -2.32 11.97 -1.78
CA LYS A 256 -1.68 12.92 -2.71
C LYS A 256 -0.20 13.20 -2.47
N ALA A 257 0.44 12.64 -1.43
CA ALA A 257 1.85 12.92 -1.13
C ALA A 257 2.86 11.86 -1.62
N GLN A 258 2.41 10.69 -2.14
CA GLN A 258 3.24 9.47 -2.07
C GLN A 258 3.31 8.63 -3.37
N ARG A 259 3.75 9.23 -4.48
CA ARG A 259 4.53 8.50 -5.50
C ARG A 259 5.77 9.28 -5.89
N ASP A 260 6.44 9.87 -4.90
CA ASP A 260 7.85 10.15 -5.07
C ASP A 260 8.57 8.79 -5.19
N GLU A 261 8.80 8.33 -6.42
CA GLU A 261 9.72 7.21 -6.70
C GLU A 261 11.18 7.60 -6.39
N THR A 262 11.39 8.83 -5.92
CA THR A 262 12.68 9.41 -5.56
C THR A 262 12.62 9.96 -4.13
N ILE A 263 13.50 9.45 -3.28
CA ILE A 263 13.75 9.96 -1.95
C ILE A 263 14.53 11.26 -2.08
N ARG A 264 13.89 12.39 -1.81
CA ARG A 264 14.54 13.71 -1.83
C ARG A 264 15.12 14.02 -0.46
N ALA A 265 16.43 13.89 -0.33
CA ALA A 265 17.12 14.31 0.87
C ALA A 265 17.23 15.84 0.91
N ILE A 266 16.79 16.43 2.01
CA ILE A 266 16.90 17.87 2.25
C ILE A 266 18.14 18.20 3.08
N MET A 267 18.78 19.34 2.79
CA MET A 267 19.93 19.77 3.57
C MET A 267 19.48 20.32 4.94
N VAL A 268 20.13 19.88 6.01
CA VAL A 268 19.89 20.32 7.39
C VAL A 268 21.21 20.68 8.08
N ASN A 269 21.15 21.60 9.04
CA ASN A 269 22.34 21.99 9.83
C ASN A 269 22.76 20.89 10.81
N LYS A 270 21.79 20.13 11.34
CA LYS A 270 22.01 19.05 12.32
C LYS A 270 21.19 17.85 11.92
N ILE A 271 21.83 16.69 11.84
CA ILE A 271 21.17 15.41 11.56
C ILE A 271 20.33 15.01 12.79
N PRO A 272 19.02 14.76 12.64
CA PRO A 272 18.21 14.20 13.70
C PRO A 272 18.64 12.76 13.98
N THR A 273 18.83 12.42 15.26
CA THR A 273 19.20 11.06 15.70
C THR A 273 18.01 10.25 16.18
N ASP A 274 16.87 10.90 16.41
CA ASP A 274 15.62 10.27 16.82
C ASP A 274 14.60 10.32 15.67
N GLY A 275 13.90 9.21 15.46
CA GLY A 275 12.88 9.08 14.42
C GLY A 275 11.61 9.87 14.72
N SER A 276 11.39 10.32 15.96
CA SER A 276 10.25 11.17 16.32
C SER A 276 10.53 12.68 16.19
N SER A 277 11.78 13.05 15.85
CA SER A 277 12.19 14.46 15.83
C SER A 277 11.49 15.29 14.75
N GLU A 278 11.09 16.51 15.09
CA GLU A 278 10.55 17.49 14.13
C GLU A 278 11.52 17.84 12.98
N GLY A 279 12.82 17.54 13.13
CA GLY A 279 13.81 17.73 12.08
C GLY A 279 13.54 16.93 10.79
N TRP A 280 12.62 15.95 10.83
CA TRP A 280 12.16 15.22 9.66
C TRP A 280 10.99 15.90 8.93
N ASN A 281 10.26 16.82 9.56
CA ASN A 281 8.99 17.36 9.05
C ASN A 281 9.13 18.04 7.69
N ALA A 282 10.29 18.64 7.41
CA ALA A 282 10.56 19.29 6.12
C ALA A 282 10.93 18.31 5.00
N ALA A 283 11.33 17.07 5.34
CA ALA A 283 11.71 16.06 4.35
C ALA A 283 10.47 15.36 3.81
N PRO A 284 10.25 15.30 2.48
CA PRO A 284 9.11 14.60 1.91
C PRO A 284 9.20 13.09 2.19
N VAL A 285 8.04 12.46 2.41
CA VAL A 285 7.95 11.01 2.60
C VAL A 285 7.81 10.33 1.24
N ALA A 286 8.83 9.57 0.86
CA ALA A 286 8.75 8.63 -0.26
C ALA A 286 8.21 7.28 0.24
N ARG A 287 7.25 6.67 -0.47
CA ARG A 287 6.63 5.40 -0.09
C ARG A 287 6.87 4.36 -1.17
N PHE A 288 7.36 3.19 -0.77
CA PHE A 288 7.70 2.11 -1.68
C PHE A 288 6.92 0.86 -1.31
N LYS A 289 6.21 0.29 -2.28
CA LYS A 289 5.57 -1.03 -2.13
C LYS A 289 6.64 -2.11 -2.11
N THR A 290 6.52 -3.05 -1.19
CA THR A 290 7.40 -4.22 -1.15
C THR A 290 6.88 -5.31 -2.11
N MET A 291 7.78 -6.19 -2.50
CA MET A 291 7.52 -7.38 -3.30
C MET A 291 8.15 -8.57 -2.60
N SER A 292 7.50 -9.72 -2.71
CA SER A 292 8.01 -10.96 -2.13
C SER A 292 9.08 -11.60 -3.02
N ASN A 293 10.07 -12.27 -2.42
CA ASN A 293 11.00 -13.12 -3.18
C ASN A 293 10.33 -14.42 -3.65
N VAL A 294 9.72 -14.40 -4.83
CA VAL A 294 9.16 -15.60 -5.47
C VAL A 294 10.13 -16.32 -6.41
N VAL A 295 11.33 -15.76 -6.62
CA VAL A 295 12.29 -16.26 -7.62
C VAL A 295 13.20 -17.32 -7.03
N GLU A 296 13.94 -16.96 -5.98
CA GLU A 296 15.00 -17.80 -5.39
C GLU A 296 14.53 -18.48 -4.10
N PRO A 297 14.77 -19.79 -3.91
CA PRO A 297 14.51 -20.47 -2.64
C PRO A 297 15.39 -19.97 -1.47
N PRO A 298 14.89 -20.04 -0.22
CA PRO A 298 13.48 -20.19 0.17
C PRO A 298 12.63 -19.01 -0.30
N ARG A 299 11.50 -19.33 -0.94
CA ARG A 299 10.58 -18.35 -1.51
C ARG A 299 9.66 -17.77 -0.44
N LEU A 300 9.25 -16.53 -0.66
CA LEU A 300 8.15 -15.87 0.03
C LEU A 300 7.09 -15.57 -1.02
N PHE A 301 5.88 -16.12 -0.86
CA PHE A 301 4.81 -15.92 -1.85
C PHE A 301 3.92 -14.73 -1.55
N TRP A 302 3.86 -14.30 -0.28
CA TRP A 302 3.09 -13.15 0.15
C TRP A 302 3.88 -12.39 1.23
N SER A 303 3.77 -11.06 1.25
CA SER A 303 4.48 -10.21 2.20
C SER A 303 3.53 -9.69 3.26
N SER A 304 3.93 -9.74 4.54
CA SER A 304 3.23 -9.10 5.65
C SER A 304 3.52 -7.61 5.77
N VAL A 305 4.68 -7.16 5.29
CA VAL A 305 5.14 -5.77 5.32
C VAL A 305 4.88 -5.16 3.96
N GLU A 306 3.78 -4.42 3.82
CA GLU A 306 3.29 -3.99 2.50
C GLU A 306 4.07 -2.80 1.90
N TYR A 307 4.55 -1.89 2.75
CA TYR A 307 5.25 -0.67 2.34
C TYR A 307 6.42 -0.32 3.24
N VAL A 308 7.35 0.44 2.67
CA VAL A 308 8.43 1.13 3.37
C VAL A 308 8.29 2.63 3.08
N ASN A 309 8.15 3.43 4.13
CA ASN A 309 8.16 4.89 4.06
C ASN A 309 9.56 5.40 4.39
N VAL A 310 10.09 6.32 3.59
CA VAL A 310 11.44 6.85 3.75
C VAL A 310 11.45 8.36 3.62
N GLN A 311 12.09 9.00 4.59
CA GLN A 311 12.52 10.39 4.53
C GLN A 311 14.04 10.43 4.59
N ALA A 312 14.64 11.44 3.96
CA ALA A 312 16.08 11.61 3.99
C ALA A 312 16.45 13.05 4.31
N VAL A 313 17.53 13.21 5.05
CA VAL A 313 18.17 14.51 5.29
C VAL A 313 19.68 14.34 5.16
N TYR A 314 20.38 15.42 4.87
CA TYR A 314 21.83 15.40 4.81
C TYR A 314 22.43 16.70 5.32
N SER A 315 23.67 16.65 5.80
CA SER A 315 24.46 17.81 6.19
C SER A 315 25.67 17.95 5.27
N LYS A 316 26.63 18.81 5.63
CA LYS A 316 27.92 18.87 4.91
C LYS A 316 28.76 17.60 5.06
N HIS A 317 28.46 16.74 6.03
CA HIS A 317 29.32 15.61 6.40
C HIS A 317 28.61 14.27 6.39
N GLU A 318 27.30 14.22 6.59
CA GLU A 318 26.55 12.98 6.77
C GLU A 318 25.24 12.98 5.99
N VAL A 319 24.75 11.78 5.65
CA VAL A 319 23.39 11.53 5.18
C VAL A 319 22.68 10.65 6.19
N ALA A 320 21.39 10.89 6.40
CA ALA A 320 20.54 10.10 7.29
C ALA A 320 19.22 9.75 6.61
N LEU A 321 18.77 8.52 6.83
CA LEU A 321 17.48 8.01 6.40
C LEU A 321 16.63 7.73 7.64
N ARG A 322 15.40 8.21 7.62
CA ARG A 322 14.33 7.77 8.51
C ARG A 322 13.43 6.83 7.73
N ILE A 323 13.36 5.59 8.18
CA ILE A 323 12.67 4.50 7.51
C ILE A 323 11.59 3.97 8.46
N GLN A 324 10.37 3.86 7.96
CA GLN A 324 9.25 3.28 8.71
C GLN A 324 8.61 2.16 7.91
N TRP A 325 8.33 1.05 8.58
CA TRP A 325 7.54 -0.04 8.05
C TRP A 325 6.61 -0.58 9.13
N ASP A 326 5.48 -1.09 8.69
CA ASP A 326 4.48 -1.67 9.57
C ASP A 326 4.75 -3.17 9.69
N ASP A 327 4.93 -3.63 10.92
CA ASP A 327 5.16 -5.03 11.29
C ASP A 327 4.29 -5.31 12.51
N ARG A 328 3.45 -6.35 12.47
CA ARG A 328 2.50 -6.63 13.56
C ARG A 328 3.20 -7.10 14.84
N SER A 329 4.49 -7.35 14.77
CA SER A 329 5.32 -8.00 15.77
C SER A 329 6.64 -7.24 15.95
N ASN A 330 7.27 -7.46 17.10
CA ASN A 330 8.62 -7.00 17.40
C ASN A 330 9.48 -8.22 17.67
N SER A 331 9.73 -8.99 16.63
CA SER A 331 10.34 -10.32 16.74
C SER A 331 11.83 -10.17 16.95
N LYS A 332 12.28 -10.47 18.17
CA LYS A 332 13.69 -10.45 18.58
C LYS A 332 14.28 -11.85 18.71
N GLY A 333 13.67 -12.82 18.03
CA GLY A 333 14.09 -14.22 18.10
C GLY A 333 15.54 -14.42 17.62
N THR A 334 16.19 -15.46 18.11
CA THR A 334 17.61 -15.73 17.86
C THR A 334 17.85 -16.95 16.96
N ASP A 335 16.80 -17.55 16.42
CA ASP A 335 16.91 -18.61 15.43
C ASP A 335 17.34 -18.00 14.10
N LEU A 336 18.51 -18.38 13.61
CA LEU A 336 19.08 -17.88 12.37
C LEU A 336 19.28 -18.99 11.33
N ASP A 337 18.71 -20.17 11.57
CA ASP A 337 19.03 -21.39 10.81
C ASP A 337 17.79 -22.10 10.30
N THR A 338 16.68 -22.08 11.06
CA THR A 338 15.45 -22.78 10.66
C THR A 338 14.88 -22.18 9.36
N GLU A 339 14.53 -23.02 8.40
CA GLU A 339 13.85 -22.59 7.18
C GLU A 339 12.34 -22.90 7.28
N TYR A 340 11.50 -21.87 7.17
CA TYR A 340 10.05 -22.01 7.08
C TYR A 340 9.57 -21.98 5.62
N LYS A 341 8.52 -22.75 5.29
CA LYS A 341 7.98 -22.89 3.93
C LYS A 341 6.47 -22.69 3.91
N ASP A 342 5.94 -21.80 3.09
CA ASP A 342 4.48 -21.57 2.96
C ASP A 342 3.74 -22.75 2.27
N LEU A 343 3.76 -23.97 2.82
CA LEU A 343 3.25 -25.18 2.15
C LEU A 343 1.85 -25.64 2.58
N ASP A 344 1.11 -24.85 3.35
CA ASP A 344 -0.21 -25.26 3.84
C ASP A 344 -1.12 -24.06 4.20
N THR A 345 -0.77 -22.86 3.75
CA THR A 345 -1.42 -21.59 4.15
C THR A 345 -1.49 -21.34 5.66
N THR A 346 -0.64 -22.01 6.43
CA THR A 346 -0.43 -21.62 7.82
C THR A 346 0.18 -20.24 7.82
N ILE A 347 -0.46 -19.33 8.54
CA ILE A 347 0.21 -18.12 8.98
C ILE A 347 1.30 -18.58 9.94
N TYR A 348 2.56 -18.54 9.50
CA TYR A 348 3.67 -18.60 10.43
C TYR A 348 3.54 -17.41 11.38
N ALA A 349 3.34 -17.71 12.64
CA ALA A 349 3.38 -16.79 13.76
C ALA A 349 4.13 -17.49 14.89
N GLY A 350 4.76 -16.72 15.79
CA GLY A 350 5.58 -17.25 16.87
C GLY A 350 6.88 -17.91 16.41
N THR A 351 7.36 -17.65 15.19
CA THR A 351 8.68 -18.16 14.80
C THR A 351 9.78 -17.44 15.59
N LYS A 352 10.91 -18.12 15.74
CA LYS A 352 12.03 -17.58 16.53
C LYS A 352 13.02 -16.79 15.68
N HIS A 353 12.64 -16.35 14.49
CA HIS A 353 13.49 -15.46 13.70
C HIS A 353 13.42 -14.02 14.19
N PRO A 354 14.51 -13.24 14.00
CA PRO A 354 14.48 -11.81 14.24
C PRO A 354 13.95 -11.03 13.05
N ASP A 355 13.30 -9.92 13.34
CA ASP A 355 13.07 -8.86 12.37
C ASP A 355 14.42 -8.28 11.90
N GLN A 356 14.50 -8.00 10.61
CA GLN A 356 15.70 -7.43 9.99
C GLN A 356 15.32 -6.41 8.93
N PHE A 357 16.24 -5.48 8.72
CA PHE A 357 16.12 -4.49 7.66
C PHE A 357 17.47 -4.25 6.99
N ALA A 358 17.46 -4.00 5.68
CA ALA A 358 18.64 -3.57 4.97
C ALA A 358 18.34 -2.46 3.96
N VAL A 359 19.20 -1.43 3.93
CA VAL A 359 19.26 -0.46 2.84
C VAL A 359 20.36 -0.90 1.89
N GLN A 360 20.07 -1.06 0.61
CA GLN A 360 21.02 -1.51 -0.40
C GLN A 360 21.36 -0.41 -1.40
N PHE A 361 22.66 -0.24 -1.64
CA PHE A 361 23.25 0.64 -2.63
C PHE A 361 24.19 -0.13 -3.56
N PRO A 362 24.53 0.37 -4.75
CA PRO A 362 25.72 -0.09 -5.46
C PRO A 362 26.97 0.07 -4.58
N ALA A 363 27.92 -0.87 -4.64
CA ALA A 363 29.11 -0.81 -3.79
C ALA A 363 30.07 0.35 -4.12
N ARG A 364 29.83 1.11 -5.19
CA ARG A 364 30.64 2.26 -5.59
C ARG A 364 29.85 3.14 -6.54
N ASN A 365 30.25 4.40 -6.67
CA ASN A 365 29.73 5.25 -7.73
C ASN A 365 30.05 4.64 -9.10
N GLN A 366 29.03 4.52 -9.93
CA GLN A 366 29.09 4.02 -11.29
C GLN A 366 28.02 4.74 -12.11
N ASN A 367 27.95 4.46 -13.41
CA ASN A 367 26.85 4.97 -14.22
C ASN A 367 25.51 4.58 -13.56
N PRO A 368 24.68 5.56 -13.13
CA PRO A 368 23.47 5.30 -12.36
C PRO A 368 22.43 4.49 -13.16
N SER A 369 22.44 4.56 -14.50
CA SER A 369 21.59 3.73 -15.36
C SER A 369 21.95 2.24 -15.30
N VAL A 370 23.16 1.90 -14.86
CA VAL A 370 23.63 0.52 -14.70
C VAL A 370 23.51 0.11 -13.24
N ARG A 371 22.44 -0.62 -12.93
CA ARG A 371 22.15 -1.08 -11.55
C ARG A 371 22.66 -2.51 -11.34
N PRO A 372 23.20 -2.84 -10.14
CA PRO A 372 23.45 -4.23 -9.76
C PRO A 372 22.16 -5.04 -9.80
N TYR A 373 22.28 -6.37 -9.92
CA TYR A 373 21.12 -7.24 -9.75
C TYR A 373 20.46 -7.02 -8.38
N PHE A 374 19.12 -6.98 -8.33
CA PHE A 374 18.38 -6.59 -7.14
C PHE A 374 18.54 -7.60 -5.98
N MET A 375 18.87 -8.86 -6.28
CA MET A 375 19.20 -9.88 -5.27
C MET A 375 20.65 -9.76 -4.78
N MET A 376 20.99 -8.58 -4.25
CA MET A 376 22.28 -8.29 -3.64
C MET A 376 23.48 -8.34 -4.59
N GLY A 377 23.29 -7.87 -5.81
CA GLY A 377 24.33 -7.74 -6.82
C GLY A 377 24.64 -9.03 -7.58
N ASP A 378 25.71 -8.96 -8.35
CA ASP A 378 26.22 -10.05 -9.18
C ASP A 378 27.77 -10.03 -9.22
N SER A 379 28.37 -11.01 -9.89
CA SER A 379 29.83 -11.15 -9.97
C SER A 379 30.55 -9.92 -10.53
N LYS A 380 29.88 -9.14 -11.40
CA LYS A 380 30.40 -7.92 -12.03
C LYS A 380 30.07 -6.66 -11.22
N ARG A 381 28.93 -6.65 -10.53
CA ARG A 381 28.37 -5.48 -9.84
C ARG A 381 28.04 -5.81 -8.40
N ALA A 382 28.93 -5.40 -7.50
CA ALA A 382 28.73 -5.56 -6.07
C ALA A 382 27.75 -4.52 -5.51
N VAL A 383 27.16 -4.84 -4.35
CA VAL A 383 26.36 -3.93 -3.54
C VAL A 383 27.03 -3.66 -2.19
N ASN A 384 26.69 -2.53 -1.59
CA ASN A 384 26.91 -2.18 -0.18
C ASN A 384 25.54 -2.16 0.50
N MET A 385 25.44 -2.71 1.70
CA MET A 385 24.18 -2.73 2.45
C MET A 385 24.39 -2.31 3.89
N TRP A 386 23.51 -1.42 4.36
CA TRP A 386 23.39 -1.03 5.76
C TRP A 386 22.33 -1.90 6.40
N ARG A 387 22.75 -2.82 7.26
CA ARG A 387 21.87 -3.84 7.84
C ARG A 387 21.63 -3.57 9.31
N TRP A 388 20.43 -3.91 9.76
CA TRP A 388 20.06 -3.99 11.17
C TRP A 388 19.32 -5.30 11.44
N ALA A 389 19.47 -5.84 12.65
CA ALA A 389 18.76 -7.04 13.08
C ALA A 389 18.30 -6.93 14.54
N ALA A 390 17.04 -7.26 14.80
CA ALA A 390 16.36 -7.03 16.08
C ALA A 390 16.96 -7.80 17.27
N HIS A 391 17.48 -9.01 17.05
CA HIS A 391 18.07 -9.86 18.11
C HIS A 391 19.37 -9.31 18.70
N THR A 392 20.14 -8.54 17.93
CA THR A 392 21.38 -7.91 18.42
C THR A 392 21.24 -6.41 18.61
N ASP A 393 20.23 -5.81 17.98
CA ASP A 393 20.06 -4.36 17.86
C ASP A 393 21.32 -3.66 17.30
N LYS A 394 22.05 -4.35 16.42
CA LYS A 394 23.30 -3.87 15.83
C LYS A 394 23.12 -3.45 14.39
N PHE A 395 23.80 -2.37 14.02
CA PHE A 395 23.97 -1.93 12.65
C PHE A 395 25.29 -2.47 12.09
N VAL A 396 25.26 -3.05 10.89
CA VAL A 396 26.43 -3.59 10.21
C VAL A 396 26.43 -3.23 8.72
N GLU A 397 27.55 -2.69 8.23
CA GLU A 397 27.85 -2.56 6.80
C GLU A 397 28.35 -3.88 6.24
N THR A 398 27.77 -4.25 5.11
CA THR A 398 28.08 -5.50 4.41
C THR A 398 28.24 -5.26 2.91
N ASN A 399 29.00 -6.12 2.24
CA ASN A 399 29.10 -6.14 0.79
C ASN A 399 28.71 -7.52 0.24
N ALA A 400 28.18 -7.53 -0.98
CA ALA A 400 27.81 -8.75 -1.67
C ALA A 400 27.98 -8.62 -3.20
N LYS A 401 28.18 -9.77 -3.86
CA LYS A 401 28.17 -9.99 -5.31
C LYS A 401 27.16 -11.09 -5.67
N GLY A 402 25.98 -10.98 -5.06
CA GLY A 402 24.94 -12.01 -4.99
C GLY A 402 24.72 -12.46 -3.55
N PHE A 403 23.49 -12.85 -3.22
CA PHE A 403 23.05 -13.17 -1.86
C PHE A 403 24.00 -14.12 -1.08
N ALA A 404 24.49 -15.19 -1.70
CA ALA A 404 25.34 -16.18 -1.04
C ALA A 404 26.76 -15.68 -0.68
N THR A 405 27.13 -14.48 -1.14
CA THR A 405 28.48 -13.91 -0.98
C THR A 405 28.52 -12.75 0.01
N GLN A 406 27.45 -12.53 0.77
CA GLN A 406 27.37 -11.48 1.78
C GLN A 406 28.51 -11.61 2.80
N LYS A 407 29.20 -10.51 3.05
CA LYS A 407 30.25 -10.42 4.06
C LYS A 407 30.16 -9.10 4.80
N ASN A 408 30.32 -9.16 6.12
CA ASN A 408 30.50 -7.96 6.93
C ASN A 408 31.81 -7.29 6.56
N GLN A 409 31.79 -5.96 6.53
CA GLN A 409 33.03 -5.19 6.46
C GLN A 409 33.80 -5.33 7.79
N PRO A 410 35.14 -5.21 7.76
CA PRO A 410 35.95 -5.18 8.98
C PRO A 410 35.48 -4.08 9.93
N GLU A 411 35.67 -4.25 11.25
CA GLU A 411 35.27 -3.26 12.25
C GLU A 411 35.86 -1.86 11.98
N SER A 412 37.08 -1.79 11.45
CA SER A 412 37.75 -0.54 11.08
C SER A 412 37.09 0.21 9.92
N SER A 413 36.29 -0.48 9.10
CA SER A 413 35.57 0.10 7.96
C SER A 413 34.09 0.36 8.27
N GLN A 414 33.59 -0.04 9.45
CA GLN A 414 32.20 0.22 9.85
C GLN A 414 31.99 1.70 10.17
N SER A 415 31.07 2.36 9.46
CA SER A 415 30.82 3.79 9.59
C SER A 415 29.36 4.17 9.81
N ILE A 416 28.44 3.19 9.73
CA ILE A 416 27.03 3.44 9.97
C ILE A 416 26.70 3.54 11.46
N MET A 417 25.80 4.46 11.77
CA MET A 417 25.20 4.60 13.09
C MET A 417 23.69 4.62 12.94
N GLY A 418 22.97 4.19 13.97
CA GLY A 418 21.52 4.26 13.91
C GLY A 418 20.85 3.98 15.24
N LYS A 419 19.53 4.11 15.21
CA LYS A 419 18.61 3.78 16.29
C LYS A 419 17.34 3.23 15.68
N VAL A 420 16.79 2.18 16.28
CA VAL A 420 15.49 1.63 15.91
C VAL A 420 14.55 1.72 17.10
N THR A 421 13.33 2.16 16.85
CA THR A 421 12.22 2.08 17.81
C THR A 421 11.10 1.26 17.21
N PHE A 422 10.38 0.53 18.05
CA PHE A 422 9.15 -0.15 17.70
C PHE A 422 8.04 0.44 18.58
N ASP A 423 7.01 0.98 17.94
CA ASP A 423 5.85 1.56 18.60
C ASP A 423 4.59 0.94 17.99
N ASP A 424 3.88 0.16 18.80
CA ASP A 424 2.62 -0.53 18.49
C ASP A 424 2.44 -0.95 17.02
N GLY A 425 3.29 -1.85 16.52
CA GLY A 425 3.15 -2.39 15.17
C GLY A 425 3.86 -1.60 14.07
N ARG A 426 4.67 -0.60 14.43
CA ARG A 426 5.47 0.20 13.50
C ARG A 426 6.90 0.31 13.96
N TYR A 427 7.81 -0.08 13.08
CA TYR A 427 9.23 0.23 13.24
C TYR A 427 9.53 1.64 12.72
N THR A 428 10.44 2.33 13.41
CA THR A 428 11.08 3.56 12.94
C THR A 428 12.59 3.41 13.11
N MET A 429 13.29 3.26 12.00
CA MET A 429 14.75 3.17 11.94
C MET A 429 15.33 4.49 11.44
N VAL A 430 16.23 5.08 12.22
CA VAL A 430 17.14 6.12 11.76
C VAL A 430 18.50 5.48 11.53
N VAL A 431 19.02 5.57 10.30
CA VAL A 431 20.36 5.12 9.94
C VAL A 431 21.10 6.24 9.23
N ARG A 432 22.36 6.48 9.60
CA ARG A 432 23.19 7.53 9.05
C ARG A 432 24.61 7.07 8.80
N ARG A 433 25.27 7.74 7.87
CA ARG A 433 26.67 7.52 7.51
C ARG A 433 27.29 8.83 7.02
N THR A 434 28.61 8.93 7.07
CA THR A 434 29.34 10.01 6.41
C THR A 434 29.09 10.00 4.89
N LEU A 435 29.12 11.18 4.26
CA LEU A 435 28.93 11.30 2.81
C LEU A 435 30.06 10.59 2.04
N VAL A 436 31.27 10.64 2.58
CA VAL A 436 32.49 10.03 2.03
C VAL A 436 33.07 9.04 3.03
N THR A 437 33.60 7.93 2.54
CA THR A 437 34.31 6.91 3.32
C THR A 437 35.71 6.66 2.73
N ASP A 438 36.56 5.99 3.50
CA ASP A 438 37.93 5.65 3.08
C ASP A 438 37.97 4.47 2.07
N ASP A 439 36.84 3.80 1.83
CA ASP A 439 36.70 2.60 1.00
C ASP A 439 35.79 2.83 -0.25
N PRO A 440 36.09 3.77 -1.18
CA PRO A 440 35.20 4.16 -2.28
C PRO A 440 34.94 3.08 -3.35
N LYS A 441 35.60 1.93 -3.25
CA LYS A 441 35.36 0.75 -4.10
C LYS A 441 34.35 -0.23 -3.51
N LYS A 442 34.07 -0.11 -2.21
CA LYS A 442 33.16 -0.97 -1.43
C LYS A 442 31.98 -0.18 -0.89
N ASP A 443 32.09 1.13 -0.80
CA ASP A 443 31.06 2.02 -0.29
C ASP A 443 30.63 3.04 -1.34
N ILE A 444 29.32 3.23 -1.46
CA ILE A 444 28.77 4.34 -2.22
C ILE A 444 29.22 5.67 -1.62
N GLN A 445 29.57 6.65 -2.45
CA GLN A 445 29.91 8.00 -1.99
C GLN A 445 28.78 8.95 -2.37
N PHE A 446 28.31 9.76 -1.43
CA PHE A 446 27.19 10.67 -1.62
C PHE A 446 27.69 12.08 -1.94
N LYS A 447 27.11 12.70 -2.96
CA LYS A 447 27.40 14.10 -3.30
C LYS A 447 26.10 14.85 -3.53
N SER A 448 26.09 16.13 -3.18
CA SER A 448 24.96 17.01 -3.45
C SER A 448 24.67 17.06 -4.95
N GLY A 449 23.42 16.89 -5.33
CA GLY A 449 22.96 16.83 -6.72
C GLY A 449 22.92 15.42 -7.33
N ASP A 450 23.58 14.44 -6.73
CA ASP A 450 23.64 13.08 -7.28
C ASP A 450 22.32 12.32 -7.07
N PHE A 451 22.01 11.48 -8.06
CA PHE A 451 20.99 10.44 -7.97
C PHE A 451 21.67 9.11 -7.67
N VAL A 452 21.46 8.60 -6.46
CA VAL A 452 22.04 7.35 -5.98
C VAL A 452 20.98 6.25 -6.04
N PRO A 453 21.22 5.13 -6.76
CA PRO A 453 20.31 3.99 -6.72
C PRO A 453 20.21 3.42 -5.29
N VAL A 454 19.00 3.22 -4.82
CA VAL A 454 18.71 2.66 -3.49
C VAL A 454 17.55 1.67 -3.56
N MET A 455 17.59 0.62 -2.75
CA MET A 455 16.44 -0.26 -2.50
C MET A 455 16.46 -0.79 -1.07
N PHE A 456 15.34 -1.37 -0.66
CA PHE A 456 15.13 -1.81 0.71
C PHE A 456 14.81 -3.30 0.77
N HIS A 457 15.26 -3.95 1.84
CA HIS A 457 14.92 -5.32 2.18
C HIS A 457 14.37 -5.36 3.61
N VAL A 458 13.33 -6.15 3.81
CA VAL A 458 12.70 -6.33 5.11
C VAL A 458 12.39 -7.81 5.35
N TRP A 459 12.65 -8.24 6.58
CA TRP A 459 12.31 -9.57 7.08
C TRP A 459 11.45 -9.39 8.31
N ASP A 460 10.19 -9.82 8.21
CA ASP A 460 9.28 -10.03 9.34
C ASP A 460 9.55 -11.43 9.91
N GLY A 461 10.28 -11.46 11.01
CA GLY A 461 10.74 -12.65 11.71
C GLY A 461 9.57 -13.46 12.25
N GLU A 462 8.49 -12.85 12.74
CA GLU A 462 7.30 -13.58 13.20
C GLU A 462 6.68 -14.42 12.08
N ARG A 463 6.84 -13.98 10.83
CA ARG A 463 6.37 -14.68 9.61
C ARG A 463 7.36 -15.67 9.02
N GLY A 464 8.41 -16.01 9.75
CA GLY A 464 9.41 -16.95 9.29
C GLY A 464 10.31 -16.38 8.20
N ASN A 465 10.39 -15.04 8.04
CA ASN A 465 11.27 -14.44 7.05
C ASN A 465 12.71 -14.45 7.55
N LEU A 466 13.58 -15.10 6.79
CA LEU A 466 15.01 -15.14 7.03
C LEU A 466 15.76 -15.33 5.70
N GLY A 467 16.95 -14.72 5.58
CA GLY A 467 17.81 -14.95 4.42
C GLY A 467 17.18 -14.57 3.07
N GLN A 468 17.00 -15.54 2.17
CA GLN A 468 16.34 -15.29 0.87
C GLN A 468 14.83 -15.08 1.02
N ARG A 469 14.20 -15.66 2.04
CA ARG A 469 12.79 -15.52 2.31
C ARG A 469 12.56 -14.14 2.93
N ARG A 470 12.27 -13.16 2.07
CA ARG A 470 12.15 -11.75 2.45
C ARG A 470 11.30 -10.97 1.47
N SER A 471 10.96 -9.76 1.89
CA SER A 471 10.37 -8.76 1.00
C SER A 471 11.40 -7.69 0.63
N PHE A 472 11.24 -7.10 -0.54
CA PHE A 472 12.13 -6.05 -1.02
C PHE A 472 11.44 -5.09 -1.99
N THR A 473 11.99 -3.90 -2.18
CA THR A 473 11.50 -2.92 -3.17
C THR A 473 12.23 -3.04 -4.50
N THR A 474 11.76 -2.37 -5.55
CA THR A 474 12.60 -2.15 -6.75
C THR A 474 13.70 -1.13 -6.46
N TRP A 475 14.70 -1.07 -7.35
CA TRP A 475 15.65 0.04 -7.38
C TRP A 475 14.92 1.37 -7.62
N SER A 476 15.10 2.28 -6.69
CA SER A 476 14.58 3.65 -6.68
C SER A 476 15.75 4.63 -6.55
N TRP A 477 15.46 5.92 -6.42
CA TRP A 477 16.50 6.96 -6.35
C TRP A 477 16.54 7.64 -5.00
N LEU A 478 17.75 7.89 -4.48
CA LEU A 478 18.02 8.85 -3.42
C LEU A 478 18.71 10.06 -4.06
N GLN A 479 18.05 11.20 -4.01
CA GLN A 479 18.58 12.47 -4.51
C GLN A 479 19.00 13.35 -3.33
N LEU A 480 20.28 13.76 -3.29
CA LEU A 480 20.72 14.80 -2.37
C LEU A 480 20.39 16.16 -2.96
N THR A 481 19.25 16.72 -2.59
CA THR A 481 18.69 17.92 -3.24
C THR A 481 19.64 19.11 -3.04
N PRO A 482 20.22 19.69 -4.10
CA PRO A 482 21.15 20.79 -3.95
C PRO A 482 20.46 21.97 -3.23
N PRO A 483 21.18 22.69 -2.36
CA PRO A 483 20.61 23.87 -1.71
C PRO A 483 20.20 24.88 -2.78
N ILE A 484 19.00 25.45 -2.66
CA ILE A 484 18.54 26.51 -3.54
C ILE A 484 19.50 27.69 -3.38
N PRO A 485 20.14 28.20 -4.45
CA PRO A 485 21.04 29.34 -4.32
C PRO A 485 20.29 30.55 -3.76
N ASN A 486 20.88 31.25 -2.79
CA ASN A 486 20.32 32.47 -2.19
C ASN A 486 20.31 33.70 -3.12
N TYR A 487 20.51 33.52 -4.43
CA TYR A 487 20.44 34.62 -5.39
C TYR A 487 19.28 34.39 -6.37
N VAL A 488 18.37 35.37 -6.42
CA VAL A 488 17.43 35.51 -7.53
C VAL A 488 18.25 36.01 -8.71
N GLN A 489 18.40 35.23 -9.78
CA GLN A 489 18.84 35.81 -11.04
C GLN A 489 17.71 36.71 -11.53
N TYR A 490 17.85 38.01 -11.29
CA TYR A 490 17.12 39.02 -12.03
C TYR A 490 17.57 38.87 -13.49
N VAL A 491 16.76 38.21 -14.31
CA VAL A 491 16.88 38.31 -15.76
C VAL A 491 16.05 39.54 -16.13
N PRO A 492 16.66 40.72 -16.35
CA PRO A 492 15.91 41.89 -16.77
C PRO A 492 15.20 41.54 -18.08
N TYR A 493 13.90 41.82 -18.15
CA TYR A 493 12.98 41.53 -19.28
C TYR A 493 13.47 42.04 -20.66
N GLY A 494 14.58 42.78 -20.74
CA GLY A 494 15.18 43.26 -21.98
C GLY A 494 15.97 42.23 -22.79
N THR A 495 16.34 41.06 -22.24
CA THR A 495 17.13 40.07 -22.99
C THR A 495 16.28 39.08 -23.82
N PHE A 496 14.99 38.94 -23.54
CA PHE A 496 14.09 38.12 -24.37
C PHE A 496 13.73 38.78 -25.72
N GLY A 497 13.87 40.10 -25.84
CA GLY A 497 13.54 40.84 -27.07
C GLY A 497 14.58 40.72 -28.18
N VAL A 498 15.80 40.28 -27.90
CA VAL A 498 16.89 40.26 -28.90
C VAL A 498 16.99 38.92 -29.64
N SER A 499 16.50 37.83 -29.05
CA SER A 499 16.54 36.50 -29.69
C SER A 499 15.41 36.25 -30.69
N PHE A 500 14.36 37.07 -30.71
CA PHE A 500 13.23 36.91 -31.65
C PHE A 500 13.38 37.74 -32.94
N ILE A 501 14.32 38.69 -32.97
CA ILE A 501 14.58 39.56 -34.14
C ILE A 501 15.67 38.99 -35.07
N LEU A 502 16.38 37.93 -34.65
CA LEU A 502 17.35 37.21 -35.50
C LEU A 502 16.76 35.97 -36.19
N LEU A 503 15.44 35.74 -36.07
CA LEU A 503 14.71 34.59 -36.65
C LEU A 503 13.51 35.01 -37.53
N LEU A 504 13.41 36.30 -37.87
CA LEU A 504 12.55 36.84 -38.93
C LEU A 504 13.46 37.48 -39.98
#